data_AF-A3K6V8-F1
#
_entry.id   AF-A3K6V8-F1
#
_cell.length_a   1.000
_cell.length_b   1.000
_cell.length_c   1.000
_cell.angle_alpha   90.00
_cell.angle_beta   90.00
_cell.angle_gamma   90.00
#
_symmetry.space_group_name_H-M   'P 1'
#
loop_
_entity.id
_entity.type
_entity.pdbx_description
1 polymer ?
#
loop_
_entity_poly.entity_id
_entity_poly.type
_entity_poly.pdbx_seq_one_letter_code
_entity_poly.pdbx_strand_id
1 'polypeptide(L)'
;MTSEMWLERARAVLAPNLVSSATIKQRLRSTSGLEAALVSPPLDSHPVRTIHSAKGLEFAAVCVVMTSNKTKKIFAHLETGEGTQDSAEDARKIYVAASRAKRLLVIAVPKNSARKLEALLASHDCKTQRHDVV
;
A
#
# COMPACT_ATOMS: atom_id res chain seq x y z
N MET A 1 15.30 -6.96 -15.56
CA MET A 1 14.51 -8.20 -15.39
C MET A 1 13.58 -8.29 -16.58
N THR A 2 13.64 -9.35 -17.40
CA THR A 2 12.80 -9.48 -18.61
C THR A 2 11.38 -9.92 -18.25
N SER A 3 10.44 -9.78 -19.19
CA SER A 3 9.04 -10.21 -19.03
C SER A 3 8.92 -11.71 -18.74
N GLU A 4 9.74 -12.53 -19.42
CA GLU A 4 9.81 -13.97 -19.19
C GLU A 4 10.37 -14.33 -17.81
N MET A 5 11.45 -13.67 -17.38
CA MET A 5 12.02 -13.87 -16.04
C MET A 5 11.03 -13.45 -14.94
N TRP A 6 10.30 -12.36 -15.15
CA TRP A 6 9.25 -11.92 -14.24
C TRP A 6 8.13 -12.97 -14.14
N LEU A 7 7.68 -13.50 -15.28
CA LEU A 7 6.60 -14.48 -15.33
C LEU A 7 6.96 -15.78 -14.64
N GLU A 8 8.18 -16.30 -14.86
CA GLU A 8 8.67 -17.49 -14.16
C GLU A 8 8.80 -17.26 -12.66
N ARG A 9 9.28 -16.09 -12.25
CA ARG A 9 9.33 -15.73 -10.82
C ARG A 9 7.93 -15.65 -10.21
N ALA A 10 6.96 -15.03 -10.88
CA ALA A 10 5.58 -14.95 -10.43
C ALA A 10 4.95 -16.34 -10.28
N ARG A 11 5.20 -17.24 -11.25
CA ARG A 11 4.76 -18.64 -11.17
C ARG A 11 5.39 -19.37 -9.98
N ALA A 12 6.68 -19.22 -9.74
CA ALA A 12 7.37 -19.87 -8.62
C ALA A 12 6.83 -19.42 -7.25
N VAL A 13 6.53 -18.12 -7.10
CA VAL A 13 5.99 -17.57 -5.84
C VAL A 13 4.55 -18.00 -5.59
N LEU A 14 3.72 -18.10 -6.64
CA LEU A 14 2.29 -18.34 -6.52
C LEU A 14 1.91 -19.82 -6.61
N ALA A 15 2.75 -20.67 -7.23
CA ALA A 15 2.48 -22.11 -7.40
C ALA A 15 2.17 -22.86 -6.08
N PRO A 16 2.89 -22.62 -4.95
CA PRO A 16 2.62 -23.35 -3.71
C PRO A 16 1.24 -23.09 -3.10
N ASN A 17 0.62 -21.95 -3.42
CA ASN A 17 -0.68 -21.53 -2.87
C ASN A 17 -1.83 -21.70 -3.87
N LEU A 18 -1.62 -22.46 -4.95
CA LEU A 18 -2.60 -22.59 -6.01
C LEU A 18 -3.73 -23.55 -5.60
N VAL A 19 -4.84 -22.98 -5.13
CA VAL A 19 -6.08 -23.72 -4.86
C VAL A 19 -6.91 -23.81 -6.16
N SER A 20 -6.46 -24.62 -7.12
CA SER A 20 -7.18 -24.83 -8.38
C SER A 20 -6.76 -26.13 -9.07
N SER A 21 -7.69 -26.76 -9.81
CA SER A 21 -7.39 -27.87 -10.74
C SER A 21 -6.56 -27.47 -11.96
N ALA A 22 -6.44 -26.18 -12.26
CA ALA A 22 -5.62 -25.68 -13.37
C ALA A 22 -4.17 -25.48 -12.90
N THR A 23 -3.21 -25.74 -13.79
CA THR A 23 -1.79 -25.54 -13.51
C THR A 23 -1.43 -24.04 -13.39
N ILE A 24 -0.34 -23.72 -12.70
CA ILE A 24 0.14 -22.34 -12.58
C ILE A 24 0.43 -21.71 -13.95
N LYS A 25 0.89 -22.51 -14.93
CA LYS A 25 1.12 -22.05 -16.32
C LYS A 25 -0.19 -21.73 -17.05
N GLN A 26 -1.28 -22.44 -16.77
CA GLN A 26 -2.61 -22.15 -17.32
C GLN A 26 -3.25 -20.92 -16.70
N ARG A 27 -2.96 -20.65 -15.42
CA ARG A 27 -3.43 -19.46 -14.69
C ARG A 27 -2.64 -18.20 -15.04
N LEU A 28 -1.31 -18.31 -15.10
CA LEU A 28 -0.38 -17.24 -15.46
C LEU A 28 0.21 -17.54 -16.84
N ARG A 29 -0.62 -17.44 -17.89
CA ARG A 29 -0.18 -17.67 -19.27
C ARG A 29 0.77 -16.57 -19.74
N SER A 30 1.67 -16.93 -20.65
CA SER A 30 2.42 -15.93 -21.39
C SER A 30 1.45 -15.17 -22.31
N THR A 31 1.52 -13.85 -22.29
CA THR A 31 0.72 -12.97 -23.15
C THR A 31 1.67 -11.97 -23.81
N SER A 32 1.41 -11.65 -25.08
CA SER A 32 2.20 -10.67 -25.83
C SER A 32 2.17 -9.26 -25.22
N GLY A 33 1.13 -8.95 -24.43
CA GLY A 33 1.03 -7.69 -23.69
C GLY A 33 1.77 -7.66 -22.36
N LEU A 34 2.43 -8.75 -21.94
CA LEU A 34 3.10 -8.81 -20.64
C LEU A 34 4.25 -7.81 -20.56
N GLU A 35 5.02 -7.67 -21.63
CA GLU A 35 6.13 -6.71 -21.66
C GLU A 35 5.60 -5.28 -21.48
N ALA A 36 4.57 -4.89 -22.24
CA ALA A 36 3.90 -3.60 -22.11
C ALA A 36 3.28 -3.36 -20.72
N ALA A 37 2.74 -4.40 -20.07
CA ALA A 37 2.20 -4.31 -18.71
C ALA A 37 3.29 -4.18 -17.62
N LEU A 38 4.50 -4.65 -17.91
CA LEU A 38 5.66 -4.56 -17.03
C LEU A 38 6.51 -3.31 -17.29
N VAL A 39 6.28 -2.61 -18.40
CA VAL A 39 6.82 -1.26 -18.60
C VAL A 39 6.38 -0.42 -17.41
N SER A 40 7.35 0.18 -16.71
CA SER A 40 7.03 1.13 -15.65
C SER A 40 6.07 2.17 -16.21
N PRO A 41 4.92 2.40 -15.56
CA PRO A 41 4.05 3.48 -15.96
C PRO A 41 4.88 4.78 -16.02
N PRO A 42 4.59 5.71 -16.95
CA PRO A 42 5.24 7.02 -16.91
C PRO A 42 5.11 7.59 -15.49
N LEU A 43 6.15 8.25 -14.98
CA LEU A 43 6.17 8.82 -13.62
C LEU A 43 4.92 9.70 -13.34
N ASP A 44 4.31 10.25 -14.39
CA ASP A 44 3.12 11.08 -14.37
C ASP A 44 1.78 10.33 -14.35
N SER A 45 1.76 9.00 -14.46
CA SER A 45 0.52 8.23 -14.67
C SER A 45 -0.17 7.78 -13.39
N HIS A 46 0.40 8.05 -12.22
CA HIS A 46 -0.30 7.88 -10.96
C HIS A 46 -0.84 9.24 -10.53
N PRO A 47 -2.13 9.54 -10.76
CA PRO A 47 -2.65 10.82 -10.33
C PRO A 47 -2.54 10.88 -8.80
N VAL A 48 -1.56 11.64 -8.31
CA VAL A 48 -1.49 12.05 -6.91
C VAL A 48 -2.79 12.78 -6.64
N ARG A 49 -3.66 12.14 -5.86
CA ARG A 49 -4.95 12.69 -5.48
C ARG A 49 -4.86 13.17 -4.06
N THR A 50 -5.45 14.33 -3.80
CA THR A 50 -5.69 14.74 -2.42
C THR A 50 -6.76 13.83 -1.84
N ILE A 51 -6.76 13.65 -0.52
CA ILE A 51 -7.74 12.80 0.19
C ILE A 51 -9.17 13.26 -0.12
N HIS A 52 -9.36 14.57 -0.33
CA HIS A 52 -10.65 15.15 -0.73
C HIS A 52 -11.10 14.69 -2.12
N SER A 53 -10.21 14.62 -3.11
CA SER A 53 -10.56 14.19 -4.48
C SER A 53 -10.65 12.66 -4.65
N ALA A 54 -10.29 11.90 -3.62
CA ALA A 54 -10.46 10.44 -3.55
C ALA A 54 -11.76 10.00 -2.85
N LYS A 55 -12.52 10.93 -2.26
CA LYS A 55 -13.74 10.60 -1.51
C LYS A 55 -14.80 9.96 -2.42
N GLY A 56 -15.32 8.80 -2.02
CA GLY A 56 -16.32 8.05 -2.79
C GLY A 56 -15.74 7.18 -3.91
N LEU A 57 -14.43 7.25 -4.15
CA LEU A 57 -13.72 6.38 -5.08
C LEU A 57 -13.05 5.22 -4.31
N GLU A 58 -12.67 4.19 -5.05
CA GLU A 58 -11.92 3.05 -4.52
C GLU A 58 -10.88 2.59 -5.56
N PHE A 59 -9.72 2.17 -5.09
CA PHE A 59 -8.59 1.79 -5.93
C PHE A 59 -8.08 0.40 -5.53
N ALA A 60 -7.53 -0.34 -6.49
CA ALA A 60 -6.95 -1.66 -6.20
C ALA A 60 -5.80 -1.55 -5.17
N ALA A 61 -4.97 -0.53 -5.31
CA ALA A 61 -3.88 -0.19 -4.40
C ALA A 61 -3.88 1.30 -4.07
N VAL A 62 -3.52 1.66 -2.83
CA VAL A 62 -3.39 3.06 -2.38
C VAL A 62 -2.09 3.21 -1.58
N CYS A 63 -1.36 4.28 -1.87
CA CYS A 63 -0.23 4.72 -1.04
C CYS A 63 -0.61 6.01 -0.30
N VAL A 64 -0.71 5.93 1.02
CA VAL A 64 -0.93 7.09 1.89
C VAL A 64 0.42 7.64 2.32
N VAL A 65 0.73 8.87 1.94
CA VAL A 65 2.00 9.51 2.28
C VAL A 65 1.83 10.44 3.49
N MET A 66 2.52 10.14 4.58
CA MET A 66 2.55 10.96 5.79
C MET A 66 3.78 11.88 5.80
N THR A 67 3.57 13.16 6.15
CA THR A 67 4.66 14.13 6.26
C THR A 67 5.19 14.23 7.69
N SER A 68 6.48 14.52 7.84
CA SER A 68 7.16 14.66 9.15
C SER A 68 6.44 15.59 10.12
N ASN A 69 5.88 16.70 9.61
CA ASN A 69 5.22 17.73 10.41
C ASN A 69 3.93 17.25 11.09
N LYS A 70 3.16 16.38 10.43
CA LYS A 70 1.86 15.91 10.95
C LYS A 70 1.95 14.56 11.64
N THR A 71 2.91 13.73 11.24
CA THR A 71 3.05 12.35 11.72
C THR A 71 3.11 12.24 13.24
N LYS A 72 3.87 13.11 13.93
CA LYS A 72 3.98 13.06 15.40
C LYS A 72 2.65 13.31 16.11
N LYS A 73 1.88 14.32 15.67
CA LYS A 73 0.60 14.70 16.28
C LYS A 73 -0.48 13.63 16.05
N ILE A 74 -0.47 13.03 14.87
CA ILE A 74 -1.37 11.94 14.52
C ILE A 74 -1.09 10.72 15.40
N PHE A 75 0.18 10.34 15.61
CA PHE A 75 0.51 9.23 16.51
C PHE A 75 0.09 9.50 17.95
N ALA A 76 0.36 10.69 18.48
CA ALA A 76 -0.09 11.05 19.83
C ALA A 76 -1.62 10.87 19.98
N HIS A 77 -2.39 11.35 19.00
CA HIS A 77 -3.84 11.20 19.01
C HIS A 77 -4.31 9.74 18.90
N LEU A 78 -3.64 8.91 18.09
CA LEU A 78 -3.99 7.50 17.93
C LEU A 78 -3.60 6.65 19.15
N GLU A 79 -2.53 7.01 19.87
CA GLU A 79 -2.00 6.25 21.01
C GLU A 79 -2.70 6.60 22.33
N THR A 80 -2.86 7.89 22.63
CA THR A 80 -3.34 8.36 23.95
C THR A 80 -4.71 9.02 23.87
N GLY A 81 -5.25 9.25 22.67
CA GLY A 81 -6.41 10.12 22.47
C GLY A 81 -6.10 11.61 22.66
N GLU A 82 -4.88 11.96 23.08
CA GLU A 82 -4.47 13.35 23.29
C GLU A 82 -4.28 14.08 21.96
N GLY A 83 -4.76 15.30 21.87
CA GLY A 83 -4.57 16.12 20.69
C GLY A 83 -5.55 17.27 20.59
N THR A 84 -5.28 18.18 19.67
CA THR A 84 -6.22 19.22 19.28
C THR A 84 -7.27 18.64 18.32
N GLN A 85 -8.38 19.37 18.11
CA GLN A 85 -9.37 19.03 17.09
C GLN A 85 -8.73 18.84 15.70
N ASP A 86 -7.68 19.59 15.37
CA ASP A 86 -6.92 19.42 14.13
C ASP A 86 -6.23 18.06 14.01
N SER A 87 -5.78 17.49 15.14
CA SER A 87 -5.11 16.19 15.18
C SER A 87 -6.10 15.05 14.93
N ALA A 88 -7.32 15.18 15.45
CA ALA A 88 -8.42 14.27 15.15
C ALA A 88 -8.84 14.34 13.67
N GLU A 89 -8.92 15.54 13.09
CA GLU A 89 -9.24 15.73 11.67
C GLU A 89 -8.15 15.18 10.75
N ASP A 90 -6.87 15.35 11.11
CA ASP A 90 -5.77 14.77 10.35
C ASP A 90 -5.71 13.23 10.46
N ALA A 91 -6.02 12.66 11.63
CA ALA A 91 -6.19 11.21 11.79
C ALA A 91 -7.37 10.69 10.95
N ARG A 92 -8.50 11.41 10.94
CA ARG A 92 -9.67 11.09 10.11
C ARG A 92 -9.33 11.05 8.63
N LYS A 93 -8.50 11.97 8.15
CA LYS A 93 -8.05 11.99 6.74
C LYS A 93 -7.27 10.72 6.38
N ILE A 94 -6.40 10.22 7.27
CA ILE A 94 -5.66 8.98 7.03
C ILE A 94 -6.62 7.80 6.93
N TYR A 95 -7.60 7.69 7.84
CA TYR A 95 -8.65 6.68 7.74
C TYR A 95 -9.41 6.76 6.41
N VAL A 96 -9.82 7.96 5.99
CA VAL A 96 -10.53 8.18 4.72
C VAL A 96 -9.69 7.81 3.51
N ALA A 97 -8.36 7.99 3.56
CA ALA A 97 -7.45 7.60 2.50
C ALA A 97 -7.20 6.09 2.49
N ALA A 98 -6.96 5.50 3.66
CA ALA A 98 -6.71 4.07 3.83
C ALA A 98 -7.91 3.22 3.37
N SER A 99 -9.13 3.65 3.72
CA SER A 99 -10.38 3.00 3.30
C SER A 99 -10.63 3.00 1.78
N ARG A 100 -9.82 3.69 0.98
CA ARG A 100 -9.91 3.64 -0.49
C ARG A 100 -9.22 2.42 -1.08
N ALA A 101 -8.39 1.71 -0.33
CA ALA A 101 -7.67 0.53 -0.79
C ALA A 101 -8.55 -0.73 -0.78
N LYS A 102 -8.65 -1.42 -1.91
CA LYS A 102 -9.36 -2.71 -2.00
C LYS A 102 -8.48 -3.93 -1.72
N ARG A 103 -7.21 -3.89 -2.15
CA ARG A 103 -6.32 -5.07 -2.12
C ARG A 103 -4.99 -4.80 -1.46
N LEU A 104 -4.42 -3.61 -1.68
CA LEU A 104 -3.13 -3.23 -1.12
C LEU A 104 -3.18 -1.81 -0.54
N LEU A 105 -2.84 -1.70 0.73
CA LEU A 105 -2.60 -0.42 1.39
C LEU A 105 -1.11 -0.30 1.70
N VAL A 106 -0.49 0.79 1.24
CA VAL A 106 0.87 1.19 1.59
C VAL A 106 0.78 2.49 2.38
N ILE A 107 1.51 2.59 3.49
CA ILE A 107 1.65 3.83 4.24
C ILE A 107 3.12 4.24 4.21
N ALA A 108 3.43 5.29 3.47
CA ALA A 108 4.76 5.88 3.45
C ALA A 108 4.88 6.84 4.64
N VAL A 109 5.81 6.54 5.55
CA VAL A 109 6.04 7.32 6.77
C VAL A 109 7.49 7.76 6.91
N PRO A 110 7.76 8.87 7.62
CA PRO A 110 9.11 9.27 7.96
C PRO A 110 9.86 8.16 8.72
N LYS A 111 11.15 7.97 8.40
CA LYS A 111 12.01 6.90 8.94
C LYS A 111 11.95 6.79 10.48
N ASN A 112 11.96 7.93 11.16
CA ASN A 112 11.95 7.99 12.63
C ASN A 112 10.62 7.55 13.26
N SER A 113 9.55 7.47 12.47
CA SER A 113 8.21 7.09 12.92
C SER A 113 7.80 5.69 12.44
N ALA A 114 8.56 5.07 11.53
CA ALA A 114 8.23 3.77 10.95
C ALA A 114 8.05 2.67 11.99
N ARG A 115 8.99 2.57 12.96
CA ARG A 115 8.91 1.59 14.05
C ARG A 115 7.67 1.78 14.94
N LYS A 116 7.27 3.03 15.17
CA LYS A 116 6.10 3.34 15.99
C LYS A 116 4.80 2.91 15.28
N LEU A 117 4.70 3.20 13.98
CA LEU A 117 3.55 2.76 13.18
C LEU A 117 3.43 1.23 13.16
N GLU A 118 4.55 0.54 12.93
CA GLU A 118 4.60 -0.91 12.89
C GLU A 118 4.15 -1.52 14.23
N ALA A 119 4.62 -0.98 15.35
CA ALA A 119 4.20 -1.41 16.69
C ALA A 119 2.70 -1.15 16.95
N LEU A 120 2.20 0.03 16.55
CA LEU A 120 0.78 0.39 16.72
C LEU A 120 -0.15 -0.52 15.89
N LEU A 121 0.25 -0.85 14.66
CA LEU A 121 -0.50 -1.77 13.81
C LEU A 121 -0.45 -3.19 14.38
N ALA A 122 0.72 -3.64 14.86
CA ALA A 122 0.87 -4.93 15.50
C ALA A 122 0.02 -5.07 16.78
N SER A 123 -0.12 -3.99 17.58
CA SER A 123 -0.98 -4.01 18.78
C SER A 123 -2.47 -4.15 18.48
N HIS A 124 -2.87 -3.99 17.21
CA HIS A 124 -4.24 -4.16 16.72
C HIS A 124 -4.35 -5.38 15.77
N ASP A 125 -3.45 -6.36 15.90
CA ASP A 125 -3.42 -7.59 15.09
C ASP A 125 -3.31 -7.37 13.57
N CYS A 126 -2.81 -6.21 13.14
CA CYS A 126 -2.58 -5.94 11.72
C CYS A 126 -1.26 -6.59 11.27
N LYS A 127 -1.34 -7.55 10.35
CA LYS A 127 -0.16 -8.09 9.67
C LYS A 127 0.44 -7.03 8.75
N THR A 128 1.68 -6.64 8.99
CA THR A 128 2.39 -5.64 8.20
C THR A 128 3.70 -6.17 7.66
N GLN A 129 4.15 -5.61 6.55
CA GLN A 129 5.47 -5.84 5.99
C GLN A 129 6.15 -4.49 5.80
N ARG A 130 7.30 -4.31 6.45
CA ARG A 130 8.08 -3.08 6.34
C ARG A 130 9.06 -3.15 5.18
N HIS A 131 9.11 -2.05 4.42
CA HIS A 131 10.10 -1.83 3.36
C HIS A 131 10.79 -0.50 3.62
N ASP A 132 12.10 -0.54 3.90
CA ASP A 132 12.91 0.67 3.99
C ASP A 132 13.35 1.07 2.58
N VAL A 133 12.91 2.26 2.13
CA VAL A 133 13.34 2.85 0.85
C VAL A 133 14.59 3.67 1.12
N VAL A 134 15.68 3.34 0.43
CA VAL A 134 16.99 4.03 0.51
C VAL A 134 17.04 5.17 -0.50
#